data_AF-A0A969NAY1-F1
#
_entry.id   AF-A0A969NAY1-F1
#
_cell.length_a   1.000
_cell.length_b   1.000
_cell.length_c   1.000
_cell.angle_alpha   90.00
_cell.angle_beta   90.00
_cell.angle_gamma   90.00
#
_symmetry.space_group_name_H-M   'P 1'
#
loop_
_entity.id
_entity.type
_entity.pdbx_description
1 polymer ?
#
loop_
_entity_poly.entity_id
_entity_poly.type
_entity_poly.pdbx_seq_one_letter_code
_entity_poly.pdbx_strand_id
1 'polypeptide(L)'
;MKLKKVVKKLRKTAGSMNDIVAKTSIIGDIAFQVNILALNAAVEAARAGVHGKGFGVVAGEVGKLADRSKLAALEIDELTNKSLVIAKKSGQSLEDIVPEIKKTAQLVQYITTASMEQKAGAEQINNAIQQLNHVTQQNASIAENLTSNVETLSSLSDKLNKLIAFFKLEAREKRSRGDKRDTDRNVRNEKRSVGVVKPSVKEEKLNKEISPELKNDELKKQKTEIIVKNKNKGIDLDLGEDDILDDGFEKF
;
A
#
# COMPACT_ATOMS: atom_id res chain seq x y z
N MET A 1 21.19 8.28 -6.38
CA MET A 1 22.47 8.97 -6.73
C MET A 1 22.33 10.05 -7.83
N LYS A 2 21.38 9.94 -8.77
CA LYS A 2 21.21 10.91 -9.88
C LYS A 2 20.73 12.31 -9.44
N LEU A 3 19.80 12.39 -8.48
CA LEU A 3 19.20 13.67 -8.04
C LEU A 3 20.22 14.62 -7.36
N LYS A 4 21.09 14.09 -6.50
CA LYS A 4 22.22 14.85 -5.92
C LYS A 4 23.18 15.40 -6.99
N LYS A 5 23.36 14.69 -8.11
CA LYS A 5 24.18 15.18 -9.22
C LYS A 5 23.51 16.36 -9.95
N VAL A 6 22.18 16.34 -10.07
CA VAL A 6 21.40 17.44 -10.68
C VAL A 6 21.55 18.71 -9.83
N VAL A 7 21.33 18.63 -8.52
CA VAL A 7 21.50 19.78 -7.60
C VAL A 7 22.93 20.33 -7.66
N LYS A 8 23.95 19.45 -7.69
CA LYS A 8 25.36 19.87 -7.83
C LYS A 8 25.63 20.59 -9.16
N LYS A 9 25.08 20.11 -10.27
CA LYS A 9 25.20 20.78 -11.58
C LYS A 9 24.52 22.15 -11.56
N LEU A 10 23.35 22.25 -10.93
CA LEU A 10 22.59 23.49 -10.81
C LEU A 10 23.34 24.55 -9.99
N ARG A 11 24.00 24.13 -8.89
CA ARG A 11 24.92 24.99 -8.13
C ARG A 11 26.12 25.44 -8.95
N LYS A 12 26.68 24.58 -9.80
CA LYS A 12 27.75 24.98 -10.74
C LYS A 12 27.27 26.01 -11.74
N THR A 13 26.08 25.83 -12.32
CA THR A 13 25.46 26.81 -13.22
C THR A 13 25.28 28.16 -12.53
N ALA A 14 24.77 28.17 -11.29
CA ALA A 14 24.67 29.41 -10.51
C ALA A 14 26.04 30.07 -10.28
N GLY A 15 27.09 29.29 -10.04
CA GLY A 15 28.47 29.79 -9.96
C GLY A 15 28.94 30.43 -11.27
N SER A 16 28.73 29.77 -12.40
CA SER A 16 29.07 30.32 -13.72
C SER A 16 28.31 31.60 -14.06
N MET A 17 27.08 31.76 -13.56
CA MET A 17 26.34 33.02 -13.72
C MET A 17 26.99 34.18 -12.96
N ASN A 18 27.55 33.94 -11.77
CA ASN A 18 28.33 34.98 -11.07
C ASN A 18 29.59 35.37 -11.85
N ASP A 19 30.25 34.41 -12.50
CA ASP A 19 31.42 34.71 -13.34
C ASP A 19 31.04 35.59 -14.55
N ILE A 20 29.84 35.39 -15.11
CA ILE A 20 29.30 36.21 -16.20
C ILE A 20 29.03 37.64 -15.70
N VAL A 21 28.41 37.80 -14.52
CA VAL A 21 28.20 39.12 -13.88
C VAL A 21 29.54 39.84 -13.69
N ALA A 22 30.55 39.17 -13.15
CA ALA A 22 31.86 39.77 -12.94
C ALA A 22 32.52 40.22 -14.26
N LYS A 23 32.45 39.40 -15.31
CA LYS A 23 33.03 39.74 -16.63
C LYS A 23 32.27 40.85 -17.34
N THR A 24 30.95 40.89 -17.21
CA THR A 24 30.10 41.91 -17.84
C THR A 24 30.25 43.27 -17.17
N SER A 25 30.48 43.31 -15.84
CA SER A 25 30.88 44.52 -15.13
C SER A 25 32.16 45.13 -15.70
N ILE A 26 33.19 44.31 -15.94
CA ILE A 26 34.46 44.77 -16.54
C ILE A 26 34.23 45.32 -17.96
N ILE A 27 33.36 44.69 -18.75
CA ILE A 27 33.00 45.19 -20.08
C ILE A 27 32.30 46.56 -19.98
N GLY A 28 31.42 46.75 -19.01
CA GLY A 28 30.78 48.03 -18.72
C GLY A 28 31.80 49.12 -18.36
N ASP A 29 32.79 48.80 -17.54
CA ASP A 29 33.88 49.73 -17.18
C ASP A 29 34.75 50.09 -18.39
N ILE A 30 35.09 49.12 -19.24
CA ILE A 30 35.83 49.37 -20.49
C ILE A 30 35.00 50.27 -21.42
N ALA A 31 33.71 50.00 -21.59
CA ALA A 31 32.81 50.82 -22.41
C ALA A 31 32.77 52.27 -21.88
N PHE A 32 32.73 52.47 -20.56
CA PHE A 32 32.80 53.80 -19.96
C PHE A 32 34.13 54.50 -20.26
N GLN A 33 35.27 53.81 -20.11
CA GLN A 33 36.59 54.38 -20.44
C GLN A 33 36.71 54.75 -21.91
N VAL A 34 36.23 53.90 -22.82
CA VAL A 34 36.21 54.18 -24.27
C VAL A 34 35.34 55.40 -24.57
N ASN A 35 34.21 55.57 -23.88
CA ASN A 35 33.38 56.76 -24.05
C ASN A 35 34.10 58.06 -23.62
N ILE A 36 34.83 58.02 -22.49
CA ILE A 36 35.64 59.16 -22.05
C ILE A 36 36.78 59.46 -23.05
N LEU A 37 37.43 58.43 -23.60
CA LEU A 37 38.46 58.61 -24.64
C LEU A 37 37.87 59.20 -25.93
N ALA A 38 36.69 58.73 -26.34
CA ALA A 38 35.97 59.25 -27.50
C ALA A 38 35.57 60.71 -27.31
N LEU A 39 35.11 61.09 -26.12
CA LEU A 39 34.80 62.47 -25.78
C LEU A 39 36.05 63.35 -25.85
N ASN A 40 37.18 62.91 -25.27
CA ASN A 40 38.44 63.64 -25.34
C ASN A 40 38.92 63.82 -26.80
N ALA A 41 38.79 62.77 -27.62
CA ALA A 41 39.11 62.83 -29.05
C ALA A 41 38.19 63.80 -29.81
N ALA A 42 36.91 63.88 -29.47
CA ALA A 42 35.97 64.83 -30.06
C ALA A 42 36.33 66.28 -29.71
N VAL A 43 36.75 66.54 -28.47
CA VAL A 43 37.23 67.87 -28.03
C VAL A 43 38.50 68.28 -28.77
N GLU A 44 39.47 67.37 -28.91
CA GLU A 44 40.73 67.67 -29.62
C GLU A 44 40.50 67.84 -31.13
N ALA A 45 39.57 67.08 -31.72
CA ALA A 45 39.13 67.27 -33.09
C ALA A 45 38.48 68.65 -33.32
N ALA A 46 37.67 69.13 -32.36
CA ALA A 46 37.12 70.48 -32.41
C ALA A 46 38.21 71.56 -32.30
N ARG A 47 39.24 71.31 -31.47
CA ARG A 47 40.39 72.20 -31.28
C ARG A 47 41.28 72.31 -32.51
N ALA A 48 41.46 71.23 -33.27
CA ALA A 48 42.21 71.21 -34.54
C ALA A 48 41.46 71.85 -35.72
N GLY A 49 40.22 72.31 -35.53
CA GLY A 49 39.45 73.05 -36.53
C GLY A 49 39.21 72.25 -37.81
N VAL A 50 39.64 72.79 -38.96
CA VAL A 50 39.37 72.19 -40.28
C VAL A 50 40.06 70.84 -40.45
N HIS A 51 41.24 70.65 -39.85
CA HIS A 51 42.00 69.41 -39.92
C HIS A 51 41.42 68.28 -39.06
N GLY A 52 40.60 68.62 -38.05
CA GLY A 52 39.99 67.66 -37.12
C GLY A 52 38.62 67.14 -37.53
N LYS A 53 37.99 67.69 -38.60
CA LYS A 53 36.61 67.34 -38.98
C LYS A 53 36.37 65.84 -39.18
N GLY A 54 37.29 65.13 -39.83
CA GLY A 54 37.19 63.68 -40.03
C GLY A 54 37.32 62.89 -38.72
N PHE A 55 38.27 63.28 -37.86
CA PHE A 55 38.49 62.66 -36.55
C PHE A 55 37.32 62.88 -35.60
N GLY A 56 36.65 64.04 -35.65
CA GLY A 56 35.47 64.32 -34.84
C GLY A 56 34.28 63.41 -35.14
N VAL A 57 34.07 63.07 -36.41
CA VAL A 57 33.00 62.13 -36.82
C VAL A 57 33.29 60.73 -36.30
N VAL A 58 34.53 60.26 -36.43
CA VAL A 58 34.95 58.96 -35.91
C VAL A 58 34.82 58.90 -34.39
N ALA A 59 35.24 59.95 -33.68
CA ALA A 59 35.11 60.06 -32.23
C ALA A 59 33.64 59.99 -31.78
N GLY A 60 32.73 60.68 -32.48
CA GLY A 60 31.29 60.59 -32.21
C GLY A 60 30.71 59.19 -32.42
N GLU A 61 31.15 58.48 -33.46
CA GLU A 61 30.69 57.12 -33.73
C GLU A 61 31.23 56.10 -32.71
N VAL A 62 32.50 56.26 -32.29
CA VAL A 62 33.08 55.45 -31.21
C VAL A 62 32.34 55.70 -29.88
N GLY A 63 31.97 56.94 -29.58
CA GLY A 63 31.17 57.28 -28.39
C GLY A 63 29.80 56.59 -28.40
N LYS A 64 29.06 56.64 -29.51
CA LYS A 64 27.79 55.92 -29.66
C LYS A 64 27.94 54.41 -29.50
N LEU A 65 29.02 53.82 -30.04
CA LEU A 65 29.29 52.39 -29.90
C LEU A 65 29.60 52.01 -28.44
N ALA A 66 30.33 52.88 -27.73
CA ALA A 66 30.63 52.71 -26.31
C ALA A 66 29.35 52.77 -25.45
N ASP A 67 28.47 53.74 -25.68
CA ASP A 67 27.17 53.83 -24.99
C ASP A 67 26.29 52.60 -25.25
N ARG A 68 26.25 52.14 -26.50
CA ARG A 68 25.52 50.91 -26.87
C ARG A 68 26.12 49.67 -26.18
N SER A 69 27.44 49.58 -26.08
CA SER A 69 28.12 48.47 -25.38
C SER A 69 27.83 48.49 -23.88
N LYS A 70 27.79 49.67 -23.26
CA LYS A 70 27.42 49.83 -21.85
C LYS A 70 25.98 49.41 -21.58
N LEU A 71 25.03 49.82 -22.42
CA LEU A 71 23.63 49.41 -22.29
C LEU A 71 23.47 47.89 -22.40
N ALA A 72 24.12 47.26 -23.39
CA ALA A 72 24.10 45.81 -23.53
C ALA A 72 24.70 45.09 -22.31
N ALA A 73 25.77 45.62 -21.71
CA ALA A 73 26.35 45.06 -20.50
C ALA A 73 25.37 45.09 -19.31
N LEU A 74 24.61 46.19 -19.15
CA LEU A 74 23.58 46.32 -18.11
C LEU A 74 22.42 45.34 -18.32
N GLU A 75 21.96 45.17 -19.56
CA GLU A 75 20.89 44.20 -19.89
C GLU A 75 21.32 42.75 -19.60
N ILE A 76 22.58 42.40 -19.90
CA ILE A 76 23.12 41.08 -19.58
C ILE A 76 23.22 40.90 -18.06
N ASP A 77 23.65 41.91 -17.31
CA ASP A 77 23.71 41.83 -15.85
C ASP A 77 22.32 41.60 -15.23
N GLU A 78 21.31 42.36 -15.67
CA GLU A 78 19.94 42.19 -15.19
C GLU A 78 19.40 40.77 -15.50
N LEU A 79 19.58 40.30 -16.73
CA LEU A 79 19.14 38.97 -17.15
C LEU A 79 19.85 37.84 -16.38
N THR A 80 21.15 38.02 -16.12
CA THR A 80 21.96 37.04 -15.40
C THR A 80 21.57 36.98 -13.93
N ASN A 81 21.28 38.13 -13.30
CA ASN A 81 20.76 38.20 -11.94
C ASN A 81 19.38 37.54 -11.80
N LYS A 82 18.46 37.81 -12.74
CA LYS A 82 17.16 37.11 -12.80
C LYS A 82 17.35 35.59 -12.92
N SER A 83 18.26 35.15 -13.78
CA SER A 83 18.57 33.73 -13.98
C SER A 83 19.17 33.09 -12.72
N LEU A 84 19.99 33.81 -11.96
CA LEU A 84 20.55 33.35 -10.69
C LEU A 84 19.47 33.09 -9.64
N VAL A 85 18.47 33.98 -9.54
CA VAL A 85 17.33 33.81 -8.62
C VAL A 85 16.53 32.56 -8.98
N ILE A 86 16.23 32.38 -10.26
CA ILE A 86 15.50 31.20 -10.75
C ILE A 86 16.28 29.91 -10.47
N ALA A 87 17.60 29.91 -10.71
CA ALA A 87 18.45 28.76 -10.42
C ALA A 87 18.47 28.43 -8.92
N LYS A 88 18.61 29.43 -8.04
CA LYS A 88 18.58 29.21 -6.58
C LYS A 88 17.23 28.64 -6.12
N LYS A 89 16.12 29.23 -6.58
CA LYS A 89 14.77 28.75 -6.25
C LYS A 89 14.54 27.32 -6.72
N SER A 90 14.96 27.01 -7.95
CA SER A 90 14.87 25.65 -8.51
C SER A 90 15.74 24.65 -7.73
N GLY A 91 16.93 25.07 -7.29
CA GLY A 91 17.79 24.28 -6.42
C GLY A 91 17.13 23.94 -5.09
N GLN A 92 16.51 24.92 -4.45
CA GLN A 92 15.77 24.76 -3.19
C GLN A 92 14.61 23.77 -3.35
N SER A 93 13.74 23.97 -4.35
CA SER A 93 12.60 23.06 -4.59
C SER A 93 13.05 21.63 -4.88
N LEU A 94 14.17 21.44 -5.58
CA LEU A 94 14.74 20.11 -5.78
C LEU A 94 15.29 19.50 -4.48
N GLU A 95 15.83 20.30 -3.58
CA GLU A 95 16.27 19.83 -2.26
C GLU A 95 15.09 19.37 -1.39
N ASP A 96 13.94 20.05 -1.49
CA ASP A 96 12.70 19.69 -0.79
C ASP A 96 12.02 18.43 -1.37
N ILE A 97 12.13 18.19 -2.67
CA ILE A 97 11.54 17.01 -3.33
C ILE A 97 12.32 15.72 -3.00
N VAL A 98 13.65 15.81 -2.78
CA VAL A 98 14.50 14.65 -2.49
C VAL A 98 14.00 13.81 -1.28
N PRO A 99 13.69 14.39 -0.10
CA PRO A 99 13.18 13.63 1.04
C PRO A 99 11.79 13.03 0.76
N GLU A 100 10.91 13.73 0.05
CA GLU A 100 9.59 13.18 -0.31
C GLU A 100 9.70 11.95 -1.18
N ILE A 101 10.57 11.96 -2.21
CA ILE A 101 10.84 10.78 -3.03
C ILE A 101 11.36 9.60 -2.19
N LYS A 102 12.17 9.87 -1.16
CA LYS A 102 12.65 8.81 -0.26
C LYS A 102 11.51 8.23 0.58
N LYS A 103 10.60 9.06 1.10
CA LYS A 103 9.42 8.60 1.84
C LYS A 103 8.54 7.74 0.93
N THR A 104 8.28 8.17 -0.30
CA THR A 104 7.51 7.37 -1.27
C THR A 104 8.20 6.03 -1.55
N ALA A 105 9.51 6.00 -1.74
CA ALA A 105 10.25 4.76 -1.94
C ALA A 105 10.18 3.83 -0.71
N GLN A 106 10.23 4.38 0.50
CA GLN A 106 10.04 3.61 1.74
C GLN A 106 8.61 3.06 1.85
N LEU A 107 7.60 3.85 1.52
CA LEU A 107 6.20 3.39 1.49
C LEU A 107 6.00 2.24 0.51
N VAL A 108 6.57 2.33 -0.70
CA VAL A 108 6.53 1.22 -1.68
C VAL A 108 7.21 -0.03 -1.13
N GLN A 109 8.33 0.12 -0.41
CA GLN A 109 9.00 -0.99 0.24
C GLN A 109 8.13 -1.62 1.34
N TYR A 110 7.45 -0.81 2.15
CA TYR A 110 6.52 -1.30 3.17
C TYR A 110 5.32 -2.02 2.56
N ILE A 111 4.74 -1.46 1.49
CA ILE A 111 3.65 -2.11 0.74
C ILE A 111 4.12 -3.47 0.22
N THR A 112 5.31 -3.53 -0.37
CA THR A 112 5.86 -4.79 -0.90
C THR A 112 6.00 -5.84 0.21
N THR A 113 6.55 -5.45 1.37
CA THR A 113 6.70 -6.35 2.51
C THR A 113 5.34 -6.78 3.06
N ALA A 114 4.38 -5.86 3.22
CA ALA A 114 3.02 -6.16 3.66
C ALA A 114 2.30 -7.10 2.68
N SER A 115 2.48 -6.90 1.36
CA SER A 115 1.92 -7.78 0.34
C SER A 115 2.53 -9.18 0.38
N MET A 116 3.83 -9.32 0.69
CA MET A 116 4.44 -10.63 0.91
C MET A 116 3.86 -11.34 2.14
N GLU A 117 3.61 -10.61 3.23
CA GLU A 117 2.98 -11.15 4.43
C GLU A 117 1.51 -11.54 4.19
N GLN A 118 0.75 -10.69 3.50
CA GLN A 118 -0.62 -11.00 3.10
C GLN A 118 -0.69 -12.23 2.20
N LYS A 119 0.27 -12.39 1.26
CA LYS A 119 0.35 -13.60 0.43
C LYS A 119 0.56 -14.84 1.29
N ALA A 120 1.48 -14.80 2.25
CA ALA A 120 1.69 -15.92 3.16
C ALA A 120 0.44 -16.22 4.02
N GLY A 121 -0.26 -15.19 4.49
CA GLY A 121 -1.54 -15.34 5.18
C GLY A 121 -2.63 -15.97 4.31
N ALA A 122 -2.74 -15.55 3.05
CA ALA A 122 -3.69 -16.13 2.10
C ALA A 122 -3.40 -17.62 1.83
N GLU A 123 -2.12 -18.01 1.73
CA GLU A 123 -1.73 -19.42 1.60
C GLU A 123 -2.12 -20.24 2.84
N GLN A 124 -1.95 -19.68 4.05
CA GLN A 124 -2.40 -20.33 5.29
C GLN A 124 -3.93 -20.49 5.35
N ILE A 125 -4.68 -19.45 4.98
CA ILE A 125 -6.15 -19.50 4.91
C ILE A 125 -6.58 -20.58 3.91
N ASN A 126 -5.97 -20.63 2.73
CA ASN A 126 -6.29 -21.64 1.72
C ASN A 126 -6.06 -23.06 2.24
N ASN A 127 -4.95 -23.30 2.95
CA ASN A 127 -4.67 -24.60 3.56
C ASN A 127 -5.71 -24.96 4.63
N ALA A 128 -6.12 -24.01 5.48
CA ALA A 128 -7.15 -24.23 6.49
C ALA A 128 -8.51 -24.55 5.85
N ILE A 129 -8.87 -23.89 4.74
CA ILE A 129 -10.09 -24.19 3.98
C ILE A 129 -10.05 -25.62 3.41
N GLN A 130 -8.90 -26.05 2.87
CA GLN A 130 -8.75 -27.42 2.37
C GLN A 130 -8.90 -28.46 3.49
N GLN A 131 -8.36 -28.19 4.68
CA GLN A 131 -8.54 -29.04 5.86
C GLN A 131 -10.00 -29.09 6.32
N LEU A 132 -10.69 -27.94 6.37
CA LEU A 132 -12.12 -27.89 6.69
C LEU A 132 -12.96 -28.67 5.68
N ASN A 133 -12.62 -28.59 4.39
CA ASN A 133 -13.29 -29.37 3.36
C ASN A 133 -13.11 -30.88 3.60
N HIS A 134 -11.90 -31.31 3.96
CA HIS A 134 -11.65 -32.72 4.29
C HIS A 134 -12.49 -33.20 5.49
N VAL A 135 -12.50 -32.44 6.59
CA VAL A 135 -13.31 -32.77 7.77
C VAL A 135 -14.81 -32.77 7.44
N THR A 136 -15.26 -31.84 6.61
CA THR A 136 -16.66 -31.78 6.16
C THR A 136 -17.06 -33.03 5.37
N GLN A 137 -16.19 -33.49 4.46
CA GLN A 137 -16.40 -34.73 3.71
C GLN A 137 -16.37 -35.97 4.62
N GLN A 138 -15.46 -36.02 5.59
CA GLN A 138 -15.43 -37.08 6.59
C GLN A 138 -16.71 -37.10 7.42
N ASN A 139 -17.21 -35.94 7.86
CA ASN A 139 -18.46 -35.84 8.60
C ASN A 139 -19.66 -36.33 7.77
N ALA A 140 -19.71 -36.02 6.46
CA ALA A 140 -20.73 -36.54 5.56
C ALA A 140 -20.67 -38.08 5.48
N SER A 141 -19.48 -38.65 5.28
CA SER A 141 -19.30 -40.11 5.23
C SER A 141 -19.64 -40.80 6.57
N ILE A 142 -19.28 -40.18 7.70
CA ILE A 142 -19.67 -40.68 9.03
C ILE A 142 -21.19 -40.65 9.19
N ALA A 143 -21.87 -39.60 8.73
CA ALA A 143 -23.33 -39.52 8.79
C ALA A 143 -24.01 -40.59 7.92
N GLU A 144 -23.47 -40.90 6.75
CA GLU A 144 -23.93 -42.01 5.90
C GLU A 144 -23.77 -43.36 6.62
N ASN A 145 -22.58 -43.63 7.17
CA ASN A 145 -22.31 -44.84 7.94
C ASN A 145 -23.20 -44.96 9.18
N LEU A 146 -23.42 -43.85 9.89
CA LEU A 146 -24.31 -43.78 11.05
C LEU A 146 -25.75 -44.14 10.64
N THR A 147 -26.23 -43.59 9.53
CA THR A 147 -27.58 -43.89 9.00
C THR A 147 -27.72 -45.37 8.69
N SER A 148 -26.74 -45.98 8.00
CA SER A 148 -26.73 -47.42 7.73
C SER A 148 -26.70 -48.28 9.00
N ASN A 149 -25.92 -47.87 10.01
CA ASN A 149 -25.88 -48.54 11.30
C ASN A 149 -27.22 -48.45 12.04
N VAL A 150 -27.90 -47.31 11.99
CA VAL A 150 -29.23 -47.11 12.58
C VAL A 150 -30.28 -47.98 11.87
N GLU A 151 -30.25 -48.09 10.55
CA GLU A 151 -31.12 -49.00 9.79
C GLU A 151 -30.89 -50.46 10.19
N THR A 152 -29.63 -50.87 10.32
CA THR A 152 -29.26 -52.23 10.76
C THR A 152 -29.73 -52.50 12.18
N LEU A 153 -29.55 -51.54 13.10
CA LEU A 153 -29.99 -51.64 14.48
C LEU A 153 -31.52 -51.69 14.59
N SER A 154 -32.24 -50.94 13.75
CA SER A 154 -33.71 -51.00 13.64
C SER A 154 -34.16 -52.39 13.20
N SER A 155 -33.54 -52.94 12.15
CA SER A 155 -33.83 -54.29 11.65
C SER A 155 -33.58 -55.36 12.72
N LEU A 156 -32.50 -55.25 13.50
CA LEU A 156 -32.21 -56.17 14.60
C LEU A 156 -33.25 -56.08 15.72
N SER A 157 -33.67 -54.86 16.07
CA SER A 157 -34.71 -54.62 17.07
C SER A 157 -36.06 -55.22 16.64
N ASP A 158 -36.42 -55.09 15.36
CA ASP A 158 -37.62 -55.73 14.79
C ASP A 158 -37.54 -57.26 14.83
N LYS A 159 -36.37 -57.84 14.52
CA LYS A 159 -36.14 -59.28 14.65
C LYS A 159 -36.29 -59.75 16.10
N LEU A 160 -35.74 -59.02 17.06
CA LEU A 160 -35.85 -59.34 18.48
C LEU A 160 -37.31 -59.25 18.96
N ASN A 161 -38.04 -58.22 18.56
CA ASN A 161 -39.48 -58.10 18.85
C ASN A 161 -40.28 -59.29 18.32
N LYS A 162 -39.99 -59.76 17.09
CA LYS A 162 -40.62 -60.96 16.52
C LYS A 162 -40.29 -62.23 17.30
N LEU A 163 -39.03 -62.39 17.75
CA LEU A 163 -38.61 -63.51 18.59
C LEU A 163 -39.32 -63.51 19.95
N ILE A 164 -39.46 -62.35 20.59
CA ILE A 164 -40.17 -62.23 21.88
C ILE A 164 -41.67 -62.52 21.68
N ALA A 165 -42.28 -62.08 20.57
CA ALA A 165 -43.70 -62.35 20.27
C ALA A 165 -44.04 -63.84 20.09
N PHE A 166 -43.06 -64.69 19.74
CA PHE A 166 -43.24 -66.14 19.69
C PHE A 166 -43.45 -66.74 21.09
N PHE A 167 -42.80 -66.18 22.11
CA PHE A 167 -42.98 -66.63 23.48
C PHE A 167 -44.34 -66.18 24.02
N LYS A 168 -45.34 -67.06 23.86
CA LYS A 168 -46.63 -66.92 24.54
C LYS A 168 -46.42 -67.06 26.04
N LEU A 169 -46.50 -65.94 26.76
CA LEU A 169 -46.81 -65.97 28.18
C LEU A 169 -48.21 -66.56 28.30
N GLU A 170 -48.36 -67.61 29.10
CA GLU A 170 -49.68 -68.06 29.55
C GLU A 170 -50.35 -66.86 30.20
N ALA A 171 -51.22 -66.21 29.44
CA ALA A 171 -52.18 -65.28 29.99
C ALA A 171 -52.99 -66.09 30.98
N ARG A 172 -52.65 -65.97 32.27
CA ARG A 172 -53.48 -66.44 33.36
C ARG A 172 -54.88 -65.89 33.08
N GLU A 173 -55.77 -66.77 32.62
CA GLU A 173 -57.16 -66.48 32.32
C GLU A 173 -57.78 -65.81 33.55
N LYS A 174 -57.83 -64.47 33.55
CA LYS A 174 -58.86 -63.78 34.31
C LYS A 174 -60.12 -63.86 33.49
N ARG A 175 -60.86 -64.94 33.77
CA ARG A 175 -62.31 -65.02 33.57
C ARG A 175 -62.93 -63.71 34.06
N SER A 176 -63.39 -62.89 33.12
CA SER A 176 -64.40 -61.87 33.38
C SER A 176 -65.37 -61.91 32.21
N ARG A 177 -66.51 -62.56 32.46
CA ARG A 177 -67.71 -62.53 31.61
C ARG A 177 -68.35 -61.13 31.70
N GLY A 178 -68.92 -60.69 30.57
CA GLY A 178 -69.79 -59.50 30.45
C GLY A 178 -68.98 -58.24 30.13
N ASP A 179 -69.32 -57.38 29.17
CA ASP A 179 -70.57 -57.12 28.49
C ASP A 179 -70.27 -56.53 27.10
N LYS A 180 -71.16 -56.75 26.14
CA LYS A 180 -71.09 -56.18 24.79
C LYS A 180 -71.39 -54.68 24.85
N ARG A 181 -70.63 -53.85 24.15
CA ARG A 181 -71.16 -52.82 23.24
C ARG A 181 -70.05 -52.09 22.47
N ASP A 182 -70.32 -51.90 21.18
CA ASP A 182 -69.57 -51.15 20.17
C ASP A 182 -69.13 -49.74 20.63
N THR A 183 -68.00 -49.27 20.11
CA THR A 183 -67.96 -48.05 19.27
C THR A 183 -66.62 -47.93 18.53
N ASP A 184 -66.75 -47.40 17.33
CA ASP A 184 -65.84 -47.30 16.19
C ASP A 184 -64.87 -46.08 16.29
N ARG A 185 -63.73 -46.16 15.58
CA ARG A 185 -62.78 -45.10 15.16
C ARG A 185 -61.96 -44.31 16.19
N ASN A 186 -60.63 -44.36 16.10
CA ASN A 186 -59.84 -43.46 15.23
C ASN A 186 -58.32 -43.68 15.42
N VAL A 187 -57.62 -44.02 14.33
CA VAL A 187 -56.14 -44.11 14.28
C VAL A 187 -55.61 -42.73 13.90
N ARG A 188 -54.87 -42.06 14.81
CA ARG A 188 -54.02 -40.93 14.44
C ARG A 188 -52.59 -41.17 14.90
N ASN A 189 -51.75 -41.25 13.88
CA ASN A 189 -50.32 -41.50 13.89
C ASN A 189 -49.58 -40.25 14.37
N GLU A 190 -48.89 -40.31 15.51
CA GLU A 190 -47.93 -39.28 15.94
C GLU A 190 -46.51 -39.83 15.84
N LYS A 191 -45.74 -39.24 14.92
CA LYS A 191 -44.32 -39.49 14.71
C LYS A 191 -43.55 -39.04 15.95
N ARG A 192 -42.77 -39.98 16.50
CA ARG A 192 -41.90 -39.80 17.67
C ARG A 192 -40.79 -38.79 17.36
N SER A 193 -40.70 -37.75 18.18
CA SER A 193 -39.48 -36.97 18.40
C SER A 193 -38.47 -37.84 19.15
N VAL A 194 -37.32 -38.13 18.54
CA VAL A 194 -36.15 -38.64 19.27
C VAL A 194 -35.20 -37.48 19.48
N GLY A 195 -34.99 -37.15 20.75
CA GLY A 195 -34.19 -36.03 21.22
C GLY A 195 -32.71 -36.14 20.83
N VAL A 196 -32.11 -34.96 20.75
CA VAL A 196 -30.68 -34.73 20.59
C VAL A 196 -29.92 -35.42 21.73
N VAL A 197 -29.24 -36.52 21.45
CA VAL A 197 -28.22 -37.07 22.34
C VAL A 197 -26.85 -36.62 21.82
N LYS A 198 -26.24 -35.69 22.54
CA LYS A 198 -24.82 -35.30 22.37
C LYS A 198 -23.94 -36.55 22.55
N PRO A 199 -23.07 -36.92 21.60
CA PRO A 199 -22.03 -37.89 21.88
C PRO A 199 -20.79 -37.16 22.42
N SER A 200 -20.40 -37.55 23.63
CA SER A 200 -19.12 -37.21 24.26
C SER A 200 -17.97 -37.81 23.44
N VAL A 201 -17.01 -36.97 23.05
CA VAL A 201 -15.79 -37.38 22.35
C VAL A 201 -14.90 -38.16 23.32
N LYS A 202 -14.57 -39.40 22.98
CA LYS A 202 -13.38 -40.08 23.51
C LYS A 202 -12.22 -39.73 22.59
N GLU A 203 -11.22 -39.06 23.15
CA GLU A 203 -9.90 -38.89 22.55
C GLU A 203 -9.31 -40.27 22.25
N GLU A 204 -9.16 -40.61 20.98
CA GLU A 204 -8.29 -41.71 20.58
C GLU A 204 -7.14 -41.12 19.77
N LYS A 205 -5.98 -41.15 20.40
CA LYS A 205 -4.69 -40.71 19.87
C LYS A 205 -4.40 -41.47 18.58
N LEU A 206 -4.30 -40.75 17.47
CA LEU A 206 -3.57 -41.24 16.29
C LEU A 206 -2.52 -40.22 15.88
N ASN A 207 -1.50 -40.11 16.72
CA ASN A 207 -0.18 -39.67 16.28
C ASN A 207 0.57 -40.91 15.79
N LYS A 208 0.83 -40.99 14.49
CA LYS A 208 2.11 -41.45 13.94
C LYS A 208 2.19 -41.15 12.45
N GLU A 209 3.30 -40.51 12.10
CA GLU A 209 3.87 -40.35 10.74
C GLU A 209 3.02 -39.41 9.87
N ILE A 210 3.48 -38.20 9.56
CA ILE A 210 4.58 -37.97 8.63
C ILE A 210 5.37 -36.70 9.04
N SER A 211 6.66 -36.87 9.33
CA SER A 211 7.65 -35.81 9.15
C SER A 211 8.15 -35.85 7.71
N PRO A 212 8.45 -34.69 7.12
CA PRO A 212 9.76 -34.56 6.49
C PRO A 212 10.51 -33.38 7.11
N GLU A 213 11.70 -33.67 7.64
CA GLU A 213 12.71 -32.67 7.90
C GLU A 213 13.09 -31.96 6.60
N LEU A 214 12.85 -30.65 6.53
CA LEU A 214 13.53 -29.77 5.59
C LEU A 214 14.27 -28.69 6.40
N LYS A 215 15.60 -28.86 6.40
CA LYS A 215 16.66 -27.96 6.85
C LYS A 215 16.25 -26.48 6.71
N ASN A 216 16.15 -25.77 7.83
CA ASN A 216 15.95 -24.31 7.85
C ASN A 216 16.56 -23.68 9.11
N ASP A 217 17.81 -24.05 9.41
CA ASP A 217 18.57 -23.44 10.53
C ASP A 217 19.21 -22.09 10.19
N GLU A 218 19.18 -21.65 8.93
CA GLU A 218 19.71 -20.33 8.54
C GLU A 218 18.67 -19.19 8.60
N LEU A 219 17.37 -19.48 8.59
CA LEU A 219 16.31 -18.46 8.61
C LEU A 219 15.89 -18.02 10.03
N LYS A 220 16.22 -18.80 11.07
CA LYS A 220 15.86 -18.46 12.47
C LYS A 220 16.79 -17.42 13.10
N LYS A 221 18.05 -17.32 12.67
CA LYS A 221 18.99 -16.33 13.22
C LYS A 221 18.64 -14.88 12.82
N GLN A 222 18.13 -14.65 11.61
CA GLN A 222 17.73 -13.29 11.20
C GLN A 222 16.38 -12.83 11.76
N LYS A 223 15.41 -13.73 11.98
CA LYS A 223 14.12 -13.35 12.59
C LYS A 223 14.25 -12.92 14.05
N THR A 224 15.23 -13.44 14.78
CA THR A 224 15.36 -13.17 16.23
C THR A 224 15.95 -11.78 16.53
N GLU A 225 16.72 -11.17 15.62
CA GLU A 225 17.23 -9.80 15.80
C GLU A 225 16.22 -8.70 15.43
N ILE A 226 15.28 -8.98 14.53
CA ILE A 226 14.34 -7.95 14.02
C ILE A 226 13.14 -7.77 14.97
N ILE A 227 12.72 -8.82 15.69
CA ILE A 227 11.48 -8.79 16.50
C ILE A 227 11.68 -8.12 17.87
N VAL A 228 12.91 -8.07 18.40
CA VAL A 228 13.14 -7.52 19.76
C VAL A 228 13.10 -5.98 19.81
N LYS A 229 13.30 -5.28 18.68
CA LYS A 229 13.40 -3.80 18.70
C LYS A 229 12.07 -3.04 18.61
N ASN A 230 10.94 -3.68 18.29
CA ASN A 230 9.72 -2.94 17.92
C ASN A 230 8.47 -3.28 18.73
N LYS A 231 8.64 -3.77 19.96
CA LYS A 231 7.52 -4.26 20.78
C LYS A 231 6.70 -3.19 21.52
N ASN A 232 6.92 -1.88 21.31
CA ASN A 232 6.37 -0.86 22.22
C ASN A 232 5.82 0.43 21.58
N LYS A 233 5.13 0.37 20.44
CA LYS A 233 4.24 1.47 20.01
C LYS A 233 3.02 0.95 19.24
N GLY A 234 1.98 0.56 19.97
CA GLY A 234 0.61 0.54 19.43
C GLY A 234 0.04 1.96 19.49
N ILE A 235 -0.66 2.38 18.44
CA ILE A 235 -1.41 3.64 18.38
C ILE A 235 -2.88 3.27 18.54
N ASP A 236 -3.56 3.85 19.53
CA ASP A 236 -4.99 3.69 19.75
C ASP A 236 -5.73 4.53 18.68
N LEU A 237 -6.61 3.90 17.90
CA LEU A 237 -7.46 4.58 16.91
C LEU A 237 -8.83 4.83 17.53
N ASP A 238 -9.09 6.08 17.90
CA ASP A 238 -10.42 6.57 18.27
C ASP A 238 -11.22 6.85 16.99
N LEU A 239 -12.31 6.10 16.78
CA LEU A 239 -13.21 6.20 15.64
C LEU A 239 -14.52 6.84 16.11
N GLY A 240 -14.48 8.15 16.35
CA GLY A 240 -15.59 8.94 16.88
C GLY A 240 -16.96 8.56 16.30
N GLU A 241 -17.94 8.43 17.20
CA GLU A 241 -19.36 8.30 16.90
C GLU A 241 -19.84 9.58 16.20
N ASP A 242 -19.86 9.58 14.87
CA ASP A 242 -20.70 10.52 14.11
C ASP A 242 -21.61 9.70 13.18
N ASP A 243 -22.89 9.68 13.55
CA ASP A 243 -24.02 9.19 12.79
C ASP A 243 -24.08 9.87 11.41
N ILE A 244 -23.60 9.18 10.38
CA ILE A 244 -23.91 9.52 8.99
C ILE A 244 -25.06 8.61 8.55
N LEU A 245 -26.29 9.04 8.87
CA LEU A 245 -27.51 8.49 8.27
C LEU A 245 -27.52 8.85 6.78
N ASP A 246 -27.29 7.83 5.95
CA ASP A 246 -27.34 7.85 4.49
C ASP A 246 -28.80 7.79 4.00
N ASP A 247 -29.46 8.95 3.89
CA ASP A 247 -30.84 9.08 3.39
C ASP A 247 -30.90 9.41 1.88
N GLY A 248 -29.82 9.17 1.13
CA GLY A 248 -29.65 9.65 -0.25
C GLY A 248 -30.00 8.66 -1.37
N PHE A 249 -30.31 7.38 -1.07
CA PHE A 249 -30.24 6.33 -2.09
C PHE A 249 -31.56 5.88 -2.75
N GLU A 250 -32.71 6.49 -2.44
CA GLU A 250 -34.02 5.99 -2.95
C GLU A 250 -34.74 6.85 -4.00
N LYS A 251 -34.06 7.78 -4.67
CA LYS A 251 -34.60 8.36 -5.90
C LYS A 251 -33.51 8.49 -6.94
N PHE A 252 -33.38 7.49 -7.82
CA PHE A 252 -33.31 7.62 -9.28
C PHE A 252 -33.39 6.24 -9.93
#